data_AF-W1WYP7-F1
#
_entry.id   AF-W1WYP7-F1
#
_cell.length_a   1.000
_cell.length_b   1.000
_cell.length_c   1.000
_cell.angle_alpha   90.00
_cell.angle_beta   90.00
_cell.angle_gamma   90.00
#
_symmetry.space_group_name_H-M   'P 1'
#
loop_
_entity.id
_entity.type
_entity.pdbx_description
1 polymer ?
#
loop_
_entity_poly.entity_id
_entity_poly.type
_entity_poly.pdbx_seq_one_letter_code
_entity_poly.pdbx_strand_id
1 'polypeptide(L)'
;MAKQTIIVMSDSHGDSLIVEEIRDRYLGKVDAIFHDGDSELRPDSPLWEGIQVVRGNMDFYSDYPERLVTQLGPTKIIQTHGHLFDINFNFQKLDFWAQE
;
A
#
# COMPACT_ATOMS: atom_id res chain seq x y z
N MET A 1 21.16 -13.09 -2.40
CA MET A 1 20.64 -11.69 -2.46
C MET A 1 20.66 -11.17 -1.03
N ALA A 2 20.91 -9.87 -0.82
CA ALA A 2 20.88 -9.30 0.53
C ALA A 2 19.46 -9.42 1.10
N LYS A 3 19.34 -9.53 2.43
CA LYS A 3 18.04 -9.56 3.10
C LYS A 3 17.31 -8.24 2.83
N GLN A 4 16.06 -8.33 2.41
CA GLN A 4 15.15 -7.20 2.28
C GLN A 4 14.18 -7.16 3.47
N THR A 5 13.79 -5.97 3.90
CA THR A 5 12.80 -5.70 4.94
C THR A 5 11.80 -4.69 4.39
N ILE A 6 10.52 -5.00 4.49
CA ILE A 6 9.42 -4.10 4.10
C ILE A 6 8.50 -3.85 5.29
N ILE A 7 7.82 -2.72 5.29
CA ILE A 7 6.75 -2.39 6.26
C ILE A 7 5.45 -2.27 5.49
N VAL A 8 4.40 -2.91 5.99
CA VAL A 8 3.06 -2.87 5.40
C VAL A 8 2.07 -2.47 6.48
N MET A 9 1.23 -1.48 6.16
CA MET A 9 0.09 -1.04 6.96
C MET A 9 -1.14 -0.88 6.04
N SER A 10 -2.33 -0.74 6.60
CA SER A 10 -3.57 -0.56 5.84
C SER A 10 -4.68 -0.02 6.75
N ASP A 11 -5.76 0.49 6.15
CA ASP A 11 -7.04 0.80 6.83
C ASP A 11 -6.85 1.72 8.06
N SER A 12 -6.07 2.78 7.90
CA SER A 12 -5.81 3.75 8.98
C SER A 12 -7.01 4.65 9.28
N HIS A 13 -8.00 4.73 8.37
CA HIS A 13 -9.30 5.39 8.60
C HIS A 13 -9.18 6.78 9.27
N GLY A 14 -8.42 7.67 8.64
CA GLY A 14 -8.26 9.06 9.06
C GLY A 14 -7.23 9.29 10.17
N ASP A 15 -6.64 8.23 10.74
CA ASP A 15 -5.53 8.36 11.71
C ASP A 15 -4.23 8.72 10.98
N SER A 16 -4.06 10.01 10.73
CA SER A 16 -2.82 10.56 10.14
C SER A 16 -1.59 10.44 11.05
N LEU A 17 -1.78 10.39 12.38
CA LEU A 17 -0.67 10.36 13.34
C LEU A 17 0.02 9.00 13.33
N ILE A 18 -0.72 7.90 13.23
CA ILE A 18 -0.10 6.57 13.13
C ILE A 18 0.64 6.38 11.80
N VAL A 19 0.12 6.94 10.70
CA VAL A 19 0.80 6.93 9.39
C VAL A 19 2.11 7.71 9.47
N GLU A 20 2.10 8.89 10.09
CA GLU A 20 3.30 9.69 10.33
C GLU A 20 4.32 8.96 11.22
N GLU A 21 3.86 8.37 12.33
CA GLU A 21 4.75 7.64 13.25
C GLU A 21 5.45 6.47 12.56
N ILE A 22 4.71 5.69 11.76
CA ILE A 22 5.27 4.56 11.00
C ILE A 22 6.25 5.07 9.94
N ARG A 23 5.89 6.13 9.20
CA ARG A 23 6.79 6.77 8.21
C ARG A 23 8.10 7.16 8.89
N ASP A 24 8.05 7.99 9.91
CA ASP A 24 9.23 8.56 10.57
C ASP A 24 10.09 7.47 11.24
N ARG A 25 9.43 6.41 11.73
CA ARG A 25 10.12 5.28 12.34
C ARG A 25 10.95 4.49 11.33
N TYR A 26 10.45 4.26 10.11
CA TYR A 26 11.04 3.29 9.17
C TYR A 26 11.64 3.90 7.91
N LEU A 27 11.31 5.14 7.56
CA LEU A 27 11.83 5.81 6.37
C LEU A 27 13.37 5.86 6.40
N GLY A 28 13.99 5.38 5.33
CA GLY A 28 15.45 5.25 5.21
C GLY A 28 16.08 4.10 6.00
N LYS A 29 15.29 3.27 6.71
CA LYS A 29 15.76 2.10 7.49
C LYS A 29 15.31 0.75 6.93
N VAL A 30 14.35 0.75 6.01
CA VAL A 30 13.79 -0.42 5.34
C VAL A 30 13.80 -0.22 3.83
N ASP A 31 13.64 -1.30 3.06
CA ASP A 31 13.69 -1.25 1.59
C ASP A 31 12.44 -0.59 0.98
N ALA A 32 11.28 -0.70 1.64
CA ALA A 32 10.04 -0.03 1.24
C ALA A 32 9.00 0.00 2.37
N ILE A 33 8.09 0.98 2.27
CA ILE A 33 6.91 1.13 3.13
C ILE A 33 5.67 1.15 2.24
N PHE A 34 4.64 0.40 2.63
CA PHE A 34 3.40 0.23 1.89
C PHE A 34 2.19 0.59 2.77
N HIS A 35 1.19 1.26 2.20
CA HIS A 35 -0.14 1.45 2.77
C HIS A 35 -1.21 0.90 1.82
N ASP A 36 -1.94 -0.13 2.22
CA ASP A 36 -2.85 -0.88 1.32
C ASP A 36 -4.24 -0.24 1.17
N GLY A 37 -4.33 1.09 1.28
CA GLY A 37 -5.56 1.88 1.13
C GLY A 37 -6.42 2.04 2.40
N ASP A 38 -7.58 2.67 2.24
CA ASP A 38 -8.51 3.10 3.29
C ASP A 38 -7.83 4.01 4.33
N SER A 39 -7.05 4.97 3.82
CA SER A 39 -6.38 5.97 4.64
C SER A 39 -7.28 7.15 5.01
N GLU A 40 -8.20 7.50 4.11
CA GLU A 40 -9.02 8.72 4.14
C GLU A 40 -8.21 10.03 4.08
N LEU A 41 -6.90 9.94 3.83
CA LEU A 41 -6.02 11.09 3.66
C LEU A 41 -6.00 11.54 2.20
N ARG A 42 -5.55 12.78 1.97
CA ARG A 42 -5.43 13.31 0.61
C ARG A 42 -4.23 12.68 -0.13
N PRO A 43 -4.34 12.40 -1.44
CA PRO A 43 -3.22 11.89 -2.25
C PRO A 43 -2.01 12.83 -2.31
N ASP A 44 -2.23 14.13 -2.14
CA ASP A 44 -1.19 15.17 -2.10
C ASP A 44 -0.60 15.41 -0.70
N SER A 45 -0.95 14.57 0.29
CA SER A 45 -0.41 14.66 1.63
C SER A 45 1.11 14.40 1.64
N PRO A 46 1.92 15.23 2.33
CA PRO A 46 3.35 14.98 2.50
C PRO A 46 3.63 13.71 3.33
N LEU A 47 2.63 13.15 4.00
CA LEU A 47 2.74 11.85 4.69
C LEU A 47 3.07 10.70 3.75
N TRP A 48 2.78 10.83 2.45
CA TRP A 48 3.07 9.80 1.46
C TRP A 48 4.50 9.80 0.93
N GLU A 49 5.32 10.77 1.31
CA GLU A 49 6.73 10.77 0.91
C GLU A 49 7.44 9.50 1.43
N GLY A 50 7.88 8.66 0.49
CA GLY A 50 8.54 7.38 0.80
C GLY A 50 7.59 6.21 1.08
N ILE A 51 6.27 6.38 0.89
CA ILE A 51 5.26 5.32 1.07
C ILE A 51 4.60 4.99 -0.27
N GLN A 52 4.47 3.71 -0.56
CA GLN A 52 3.70 3.19 -1.68
C GLN A 52 2.24 2.97 -1.23
N VAL A 53 1.31 3.76 -1.76
CA VAL A 53 -0.10 3.75 -1.35
C VAL A 53 -1.03 3.43 -2.52
N VAL A 54 -2.01 2.57 -2.26
CA VAL A 54 -3.09 2.23 -3.20
C VAL A 54 -4.44 2.71 -2.68
N ARG A 55 -5.43 2.79 -3.57
CA ARG A 55 -6.77 3.24 -3.26
C ARG A 55 -7.60 2.15 -2.58
N GLY A 56 -8.17 2.46 -1.42
CA GLY A 56 -9.25 1.67 -0.82
C GLY A 56 -10.64 2.22 -1.13
N ASN A 57 -11.70 1.49 -0.74
CA ASN A 57 -13.08 1.89 -1.01
C ASN A 57 -13.57 3.08 -0.17
N MET A 58 -12.93 3.38 0.95
CA MET A 58 -13.15 4.58 1.76
C MET A 58 -12.23 5.76 1.36
N ASP A 59 -11.32 5.57 0.40
CA ASP A 59 -10.57 6.66 -0.22
C ASP A 59 -11.36 7.28 -1.38
N PHE A 60 -12.05 8.39 -1.11
CA PHE A 60 -12.92 9.06 -2.08
C PHE A 60 -12.18 9.96 -3.09
N TYR A 61 -10.88 10.19 -2.90
CA TYR A 61 -10.06 10.93 -3.86
C TYR A 61 -9.70 10.04 -5.07
N SER A 62 -9.79 10.59 -6.28
CA SER A 62 -9.58 9.84 -7.54
C SER A 62 -8.11 9.55 -7.88
N ASP A 63 -7.17 10.19 -7.21
CA ASP A 63 -5.77 10.22 -7.66
C ASP A 63 -4.92 9.06 -7.12
N TYR A 64 -5.47 8.25 -6.22
CA TYR A 64 -4.79 7.03 -5.77
C TYR A 64 -4.88 5.91 -6.82
N PRO A 65 -3.78 5.17 -7.06
CA PRO A 65 -3.80 4.02 -7.95
C PRO A 65 -4.57 2.85 -7.33
N GLU A 66 -5.40 2.16 -8.10
CA GLU A 66 -6.11 0.94 -7.66
C GLU A 66 -5.18 -0.27 -7.47
N ARG A 67 -4.09 -0.28 -8.23
CA ARG A 67 -3.09 -1.34 -8.27
C ARG A 67 -1.71 -0.71 -8.43
N LEU A 68 -0.73 -1.26 -7.73
CA LEU A 68 0.66 -0.81 -7.84
C LEU A 68 1.58 -2.02 -7.96
N VAL A 69 2.62 -1.88 -8.78
CA VAL A 69 3.68 -2.89 -8.94
C VAL A 69 5.00 -2.24 -8.58
N THR A 70 5.63 -2.74 -7.52
CA THR A 70 6.91 -2.24 -7.01
C THR A 70 7.99 -3.30 -7.22
N GLN A 71 9.04 -2.95 -7.94
CA GLN A 71 10.21 -3.83 -8.13
C GLN A 71 11.29 -3.47 -7.09
N LEU A 72 11.48 -4.34 -6.09
CA LEU A 72 12.56 -4.23 -5.10
C LEU A 72 13.68 -5.19 -5.48
N GLY A 73 14.62 -4.72 -6.29
CA GLY A 73 15.72 -5.54 -6.81
C GLY A 73 15.18 -6.79 -7.54
N PRO A 74 15.40 -8.01 -7.04
CA PRO A 74 14.87 -9.26 -7.61
C PRO A 74 13.40 -9.52 -7.28
N THR A 75 12.82 -8.83 -6.30
CA THR A 75 11.50 -9.12 -5.74
C THR A 75 10.44 -8.21 -6.38
N LYS A 76 9.47 -8.79 -7.09
CA LYS A 76 8.29 -8.07 -7.60
C LYS A 76 7.20 -8.13 -6.53
N ILE A 77 6.76 -6.97 -6.04
CA ILE A 77 5.64 -6.82 -5.11
C ILE A 77 4.48 -6.19 -5.86
N ILE A 78 3.31 -6.78 -5.76
CA ILE A 78 2.07 -6.21 -6.26
C ILE A 78 1.18 -5.83 -5.08
N GLN A 79 0.44 -4.75 -5.21
CA GLN A 79 -0.31 -4.13 -4.13
C GLN A 79 -1.68 -3.68 -4.63
N THR A 80 -2.73 -3.96 -3.86
CA THR A 80 -4.11 -3.49 -4.07
C THR A 80 -4.87 -3.57 -2.74
N HIS A 81 -5.92 -2.78 -2.56
CA HIS A 81 -6.76 -2.89 -1.36
C HIS A 81 -7.60 -4.18 -1.34
N GLY A 82 -7.97 -4.71 -2.50
CA GLY A 82 -8.67 -5.99 -2.62
C GLY A 82 -10.19 -5.91 -2.82
N HIS A 83 -10.83 -4.78 -2.54
CA HIS A 83 -12.28 -4.59 -2.80
C HIS A 83 -12.64 -4.80 -4.29
N LEU A 84 -11.78 -4.38 -5.22
CA LEU A 84 -11.94 -4.58 -6.67
C LEU A 84 -11.71 -6.04 -7.13
N PHE A 85 -11.20 -6.87 -6.23
CA PHE A 85 -10.95 -8.29 -6.47
C PHE A 85 -11.98 -9.20 -5.81
N ASP A 86 -13.01 -8.62 -5.18
CA ASP A 86 -14.08 -9.35 -4.47
C ASP A 86 -13.53 -10.35 -3.44
N ILE A 87 -12.49 -9.98 -2.68
CA ILE A 87 -11.82 -10.88 -1.74
C ILE A 87 -12.74 -11.40 -0.62
N ASN A 88 -13.83 -10.67 -0.31
CA ASN A 88 -14.88 -11.14 0.60
C ASN A 88 -15.68 -12.34 0.05
N PHE A 89 -15.64 -12.56 -1.27
CA PHE A 89 -16.22 -13.73 -1.92
C PHE A 89 -15.20 -14.87 -2.04
N ASN A 90 -14.04 -14.62 -2.66
CA ASN A 90 -12.89 -15.53 -2.70
C ASN A 90 -11.63 -14.82 -3.22
N PHE A 91 -10.49 -15.53 -3.23
CA PHE A 91 -9.20 -14.97 -3.67
C PHE A 91 -8.82 -15.28 -5.12
N GLN A 92 -9.67 -15.92 -5.93
CA GLN A 92 -9.27 -16.38 -7.28
C GLN A 92 -8.84 -15.24 -8.20
N LYS A 93 -9.56 -14.11 -8.19
CA LYS A 93 -9.20 -12.95 -9.01
C LYS A 93 -7.83 -12.37 -8.59
N LEU A 94 -7.58 -12.31 -7.29
CA LEU A 94 -6.33 -11.80 -6.73
C LEU A 94 -5.16 -12.74 -7.05
N ASP A 95 -5.37 -14.05 -6.90
CA ASP A 95 -4.38 -15.10 -7.21
C ASP A 95 -4.02 -15.12 -8.70
N PHE A 96 -5.01 -14.98 -9.60
CA PHE A 96 -4.73 -14.87 -11.04
C PHE A 96 -3.89 -13.64 -11.36
N TRP A 97 -4.19 -12.49 -10.77
CA TRP A 97 -3.38 -11.29 -10.98
C TRP A 97 -1.95 -11.43 -10.41
N ALA A 98 -1.77 -12.17 -9.32
CA ALA A 98 -0.45 -12.45 -8.76
C ALA A 98 0.45 -13.31 -9.65
N GLN A 99 -0.13 -14.03 -10.61
CA GLN A 99 0.58 -14.89 -11.55
C GLN A 99 0.92 -14.18 -12.87
N GLU A 100 0.42 -12.96 -13.10
CA GLU A 100 0.76 -12.09 -14.24
C GLU A 100 2.12 -11.37 -14.05
#